data_AF-A0A6G1GT26-F1
#
_entry.id   AF-A0A6G1GT26-F1
#
_cell.length_a   1.000
_cell.length_b   1.000
_cell.length_c   1.000
_cell.angle_alpha   90.00
_cell.angle_beta   90.00
_cell.angle_gamma   90.00
#
_symmetry.space_group_name_H-M   'P 1'
#
loop_
_entity.id
_entity.type
_entity.pdbx_description
1 polymer ?
#
loop_
_entity_poly.entity_id
_entity_poly.type
_entity_poly.pdbx_seq_one_letter_code
_entity_poly.pdbx_strand_id
1 'polypeptide(L)'
;MKLLAPNGDCILRLDDGSGLRVSTLILSSSSEYFANLFSNKFSEGQNLDPDSPKEIAIVGDDPGSFGMFCAYLHHNNNDRPHKLSPDKYYEFGEFAVVAEKYQSVQSVTFISKHWGQQLCTSAQEGSHTGSDLVNILSAAYLLEDAITFRSLTKSIPLHTARFSSLRHLDPRIPEGMTGKRRWH
;
A
#
# COMPACT_ATOMS: atom_id res chain seq x y z
N MET A 1 -11.35 -5.19 17.73
CA MET A 1 -11.11 -6.31 16.79
C MET A 1 -12.04 -6.14 15.60
N LYS A 2 -11.52 -6.22 14.38
CA LYS A 2 -12.25 -6.09 13.11
C LYS A 2 -12.31 -7.45 12.42
N LEU A 3 -13.48 -7.84 11.94
CA LEU A 3 -13.70 -9.12 11.26
C LEU A 3 -13.63 -8.91 9.76
N LEU A 4 -12.50 -9.25 9.13
CA LEU A 4 -12.36 -9.23 7.68
C LEU A 4 -12.78 -10.56 7.06
N ALA A 5 -12.54 -11.66 7.78
CA ALA A 5 -13.09 -12.98 7.51
C ALA A 5 -13.77 -13.51 8.79
N PRO A 6 -15.11 -13.66 8.83
CA PRO A 6 -15.81 -14.16 10.01
C PRO A 6 -15.31 -15.54 10.49
N ASN A 7 -15.00 -16.42 9.54
CA ASN A 7 -14.43 -17.75 9.79
C ASN A 7 -12.91 -17.76 9.58
N GLY A 8 -12.26 -16.62 9.79
CA GLY A 8 -10.82 -16.50 9.68
C GLY A 8 -10.09 -17.38 10.71
N ASP A 9 -8.98 -17.95 10.28
CA ASP A 9 -8.10 -18.87 11.01
C ASP A 9 -6.90 -18.16 11.65
N CYS A 10 -6.77 -16.84 11.43
CA CYS A 10 -5.72 -16.02 12.01
C CYS A 10 -6.25 -14.65 12.47
N ILE A 11 -5.65 -14.14 13.56
CA ILE A 11 -5.81 -12.77 14.04
C ILE A 11 -4.46 -12.06 13.92
N LEU A 12 -4.40 -11.06 13.05
CA LEU A 12 -3.23 -10.17 12.95
C LEU A 12 -3.35 -9.08 14.02
N ARG A 13 -2.35 -8.97 14.90
CA ARG A 13 -2.24 -7.96 15.96
C ARG A 13 -1.39 -6.81 15.46
N LEU A 14 -1.94 -5.61 15.45
CA LEU A 14 -1.25 -4.40 14.96
C LEU A 14 -0.59 -3.64 16.13
N ASP A 15 0.31 -2.72 15.80
CA ASP A 15 1.08 -1.96 16.79
C ASP A 15 0.22 -1.08 17.72
N ASP A 16 -0.97 -0.66 17.28
CA ASP A 16 -1.94 0.07 18.10
C ASP A 16 -2.76 -0.83 19.03
N GLY A 17 -2.45 -2.14 19.07
CA GLY A 17 -3.18 -3.16 19.83
C GLY A 17 -4.49 -3.60 19.19
N SER A 18 -4.88 -3.02 18.06
CA SER A 18 -6.03 -3.50 17.31
C SER A 18 -5.75 -4.87 16.68
N GLY A 19 -6.82 -5.57 16.30
CA GLY A 19 -6.73 -6.93 15.77
C GLY A 19 -7.63 -7.11 14.56
N LEU A 20 -7.11 -7.77 13.52
CA LEU A 20 -7.81 -8.10 12.29
C LEU A 20 -7.99 -9.62 12.20
N ARG A 21 -9.22 -10.12 12.19
CA ARG A 21 -9.49 -11.53 11.90
C ARG A 21 -9.52 -11.74 10.40
N VAL A 22 -8.60 -12.56 9.90
CA VAL A 22 -8.30 -12.77 8.48
C VAL A 22 -8.33 -14.24 8.13
N SER A 23 -8.42 -14.54 6.83
CA SER A 23 -8.20 -15.88 6.27
C SER A 23 -6.79 -15.96 5.71
N THR A 24 -5.97 -16.84 6.27
CA THR A 24 -4.59 -17.07 5.77
C THR A 24 -4.58 -17.56 4.33
N LEU A 25 -5.61 -18.31 3.90
CA LEU A 25 -5.77 -18.75 2.52
C LEU A 25 -5.90 -17.58 1.53
N ILE A 26 -6.73 -16.59 1.85
CA ILE A 26 -6.90 -15.39 1.00
C ILE A 26 -5.63 -14.55 0.97
N LEU A 27 -4.97 -14.38 2.12
CA LEU A 27 -3.70 -13.63 2.17
C LEU A 27 -2.62 -14.36 1.37
N SER A 28 -2.49 -15.68 1.53
CA SER A 28 -1.51 -16.51 0.80
C SER A 28 -1.76 -16.53 -0.71
N SER A 29 -3.01 -16.56 -1.15
CA SER A 29 -3.34 -16.50 -2.57
C SER A 29 -3.06 -15.14 -3.20
N SER A 30 -2.94 -14.09 -2.38
CA SER A 30 -2.79 -12.70 -2.81
C SER A 30 -1.41 -12.11 -2.54
N SER A 31 -0.53 -12.82 -1.86
CA SER A 31 0.76 -12.31 -1.40
C SER A 31 1.74 -13.47 -1.25
N GLU A 32 2.86 -13.38 -1.98
CA GLU A 32 3.93 -14.37 -1.86
C GLU A 32 4.56 -14.35 -0.45
N TYR A 33 4.67 -13.17 0.16
CA TYR A 33 5.13 -13.03 1.54
C TYR A 33 4.25 -13.85 2.50
N PHE A 34 2.93 -13.68 2.43
CA PHE A 34 2.00 -14.40 3.29
C PHE A 34 1.94 -15.89 2.95
N ALA A 35 2.05 -16.28 1.67
CA ALA A 35 2.13 -17.68 1.28
C ALA A 35 3.34 -18.38 1.92
N ASN A 36 4.48 -17.68 1.99
CA ASN A 36 5.66 -18.20 2.66
C ASN A 36 5.48 -18.22 4.19
N LEU A 37 4.98 -17.13 4.80
CA LEU A 37 4.78 -17.03 6.24
C LEU A 37 3.80 -18.08 6.78
N PHE A 38 2.70 -18.32 6.07
CA PHE A 38 1.68 -19.30 6.44
C PHE A 38 1.98 -20.71 5.93
N SER A 39 3.15 -20.93 5.34
CA SER A 39 3.60 -22.28 5.02
C SER A 39 3.97 -23.06 6.28
N ASN A 40 3.94 -24.39 6.20
CA ASN A 40 4.34 -25.26 7.32
C ASN A 40 5.82 -25.13 7.75
N LYS A 41 6.62 -24.31 7.04
CA LYS A 41 8.03 -24.04 7.37
C LYS A 41 8.19 -23.13 8.58
N PHE A 42 7.20 -22.29 8.87
CA PHE A 42 7.22 -21.35 9.97
C PHE A 42 6.20 -21.75 11.02
N SER A 43 6.43 -21.32 12.26
CA SER A 43 5.50 -21.59 13.35
C SER A 43 4.14 -20.99 13.04
N GLU A 44 4.12 -19.81 12.43
CA GLU A 44 2.99 -18.99 12.03
C GLU A 44 2.00 -19.72 11.12
N GLY A 45 2.49 -20.60 10.23
CA GLY A 45 1.66 -21.44 9.36
C GLY A 45 1.12 -22.72 10.00
N GLN A 46 1.53 -23.04 11.22
CA GLN A 46 1.11 -24.28 11.90
C GLN A 46 -0.07 -24.05 12.83
N ASN A 47 -0.96 -25.05 12.93
CA ASN A 47 -2.15 -25.05 13.79
C ASN A 47 -3.10 -23.87 13.49
N LEU A 48 -3.30 -23.58 12.21
CA LEU A 48 -4.28 -22.60 11.75
C LEU A 48 -5.68 -23.22 11.85
N ASP A 49 -6.51 -22.69 12.74
CA ASP A 49 -7.84 -23.21 13.03
C ASP A 49 -8.85 -22.05 13.19
N PRO A 50 -9.96 -22.01 12.44
CA PRO A 50 -11.02 -21.03 12.64
C PRO A 50 -11.66 -21.05 14.04
N ASP A 51 -11.69 -22.19 14.74
CA ASP A 51 -12.26 -22.30 16.08
C ASP A 51 -11.26 -21.85 17.17
N SER A 52 -9.97 -21.86 16.84
CA SER A 52 -8.90 -21.32 17.68
C SER A 52 -7.92 -20.46 16.85
N PRO A 53 -8.36 -19.27 16.39
CA PRO A 53 -7.57 -18.48 15.46
C PRO A 53 -6.21 -18.09 16.03
N LYS A 54 -5.16 -18.32 15.26
CA LYS A 54 -3.80 -18.04 15.70
C LYS A 54 -3.51 -16.55 15.68
N GLU A 55 -2.94 -16.04 16.77
CA GLU A 55 -2.51 -14.64 16.84
C GLU A 55 -1.09 -14.45 16.32
N ILE A 56 -0.90 -13.47 15.42
CA ILE A 56 0.39 -13.12 14.83
C ILE A 56 0.56 -11.60 14.90
N ALA A 57 1.69 -11.14 15.40
CA ALA A 57 2.01 -9.72 15.48
C ALA A 57 2.51 -9.18 14.14
N ILE A 58 1.99 -8.02 13.74
CA ILE A 58 2.44 -7.22 12.61
C ILE A 58 3.04 -5.95 13.19
N VAL A 59 4.35 -5.76 12.97
CA VAL A 59 5.14 -4.68 13.58
C VAL A 59 5.73 -3.77 12.50
N GLY A 60 5.65 -2.47 12.73
CA GLY A 60 6.26 -1.43 11.91
C GLY A 60 5.45 -1.04 10.67
N ASP A 61 4.15 -1.36 10.63
CA ASP A 61 3.23 -0.90 9.58
C ASP A 61 2.18 0.03 10.19
N ASP A 62 1.78 1.06 9.44
CA ASP A 62 0.66 1.92 9.81
C ASP A 62 -0.62 1.08 9.94
N PRO A 63 -1.27 1.01 11.14
CA PRO A 63 -2.43 0.15 11.37
C PRO A 63 -3.60 0.45 10.43
N GLY A 64 -3.80 1.71 10.05
CA GLY A 64 -4.86 2.14 9.16
C GLY A 64 -4.66 1.61 7.74
N SER A 65 -3.47 1.83 7.19
CA SER A 65 -3.10 1.45 5.82
C SER A 65 -2.99 -0.06 5.66
N PHE A 66 -2.41 -0.76 6.65
CA PHE A 66 -2.39 -2.22 6.70
C PHE A 66 -3.80 -2.81 6.84
N GLY A 67 -4.65 -2.22 7.67
CA GLY A 67 -6.06 -2.62 7.79
C GLY A 67 -6.85 -2.44 6.51
N MET A 68 -6.61 -1.34 5.78
CA MET A 68 -7.20 -1.09 4.46
C MET A 68 -6.72 -2.12 3.44
N PHE A 69 -5.42 -2.38 3.39
CA PHE A 69 -4.81 -3.41 2.54
C PHE A 69 -5.47 -4.78 2.75
N CYS A 70 -5.54 -5.26 3.99
CA CYS A 70 -6.18 -6.54 4.31
C CYS A 70 -7.68 -6.52 3.93
N ALA A 71 -8.40 -5.42 4.20
CA ALA A 71 -9.81 -5.33 3.82
C ALA A 71 -10.02 -5.44 2.31
N TYR A 72 -9.10 -4.91 1.51
CA TYR A 72 -9.12 -5.04 0.05
C TYR A 72 -8.93 -6.47 -0.42
N LEU A 73 -7.93 -7.18 0.12
CA LEU A 73 -7.68 -8.58 -0.21
C LEU A 73 -8.85 -9.48 0.17
N HIS A 74 -9.52 -9.19 1.29
CA HIS A 74 -10.69 -9.93 1.74
C HIS A 74 -12.01 -9.54 1.07
N HIS A 75 -11.98 -8.61 0.11
CA HIS A 75 -13.19 -8.06 -0.54
C HIS A 75 -14.25 -7.58 0.47
N ASN A 76 -13.84 -7.12 1.65
CA ASN A 76 -14.78 -6.68 2.68
C ASN A 76 -15.35 -5.31 2.33
N ASN A 77 -16.53 -5.29 1.71
CA ASN A 77 -17.16 -4.09 1.15
C ASN A 77 -17.52 -3.01 2.18
N ASN A 78 -17.69 -3.36 3.45
CA ASN A 78 -18.20 -2.42 4.44
C ASN A 78 -17.19 -1.33 4.83
N ASP A 79 -15.89 -1.60 4.63
CA ASP A 79 -14.81 -0.73 5.12
C ASP A 79 -13.81 -0.33 4.01
N ARG A 80 -14.23 -0.39 2.74
CA ARG A 80 -13.38 -0.02 1.60
C ARG A 80 -13.77 1.35 1.04
N PRO A 81 -12.90 2.37 1.12
CA PRO A 81 -13.19 3.63 0.47
C PRO A 81 -13.16 3.46 -1.05
N HIS A 82 -14.32 3.49 -1.70
CA HIS A 82 -14.41 3.44 -3.17
C HIS A 82 -13.78 4.66 -3.85
N LYS A 83 -13.60 5.75 -3.11
CA LYS A 83 -12.88 6.96 -3.54
C LYS A 83 -11.87 7.31 -2.47
N LEU A 84 -10.64 7.58 -2.85
CA LEU A 84 -9.73 8.31 -1.97
C LEU A 84 -10.05 9.79 -2.10
N SER A 85 -10.33 10.41 -0.97
CA SER A 85 -10.55 11.85 -0.93
C SER A 85 -9.24 12.57 -1.31
N PRO A 86 -9.27 13.72 -1.99
CA PRO A 86 -8.05 14.43 -2.40
C PRO A 86 -7.10 14.82 -1.26
N ASP A 87 -7.51 14.77 0.01
CA ASP A 87 -6.64 14.95 1.18
C ASP A 87 -5.91 13.67 1.62
N LYS A 88 -6.09 12.55 0.91
CA LYS A 88 -5.63 11.21 1.31
C LYS A 88 -4.41 10.70 0.55
N TYR A 89 -3.52 11.62 0.16
CA TYR A 89 -2.28 11.29 -0.55
C TYR A 89 -1.33 10.43 0.28
N TYR A 90 -1.28 10.69 1.58
CA TYR A 90 -0.43 9.95 2.51
C TYR A 90 -0.90 8.49 2.61
N GLU A 91 -2.21 8.26 2.80
CA GLU A 91 -2.79 6.93 2.89
C GLU A 91 -2.61 6.12 1.60
N PHE A 92 -2.63 6.77 0.43
CA PHE A 92 -2.29 6.10 -0.84
C PHE A 92 -0.83 5.66 -0.89
N GLY A 93 0.09 6.52 -0.42
CA GLY A 93 1.51 6.21 -0.29
C GLY A 93 1.76 5.03 0.64
N GLU A 94 1.21 5.08 1.86
CA GLU A 94 1.34 4.00 2.85
C GLU A 94 0.72 2.68 2.34
N PHE A 95 -0.43 2.74 1.67
CA PHE A 95 -1.01 1.56 1.04
C PHE A 95 -0.09 0.95 -0.03
N ALA A 96 0.59 1.79 -0.83
CA ALA A 96 1.55 1.34 -1.82
C ALA A 96 2.79 0.70 -1.18
N VAL A 97 3.30 1.27 -0.09
CA VAL A 97 4.40 0.71 0.70
C VAL A 97 4.01 -0.66 1.25
N VAL A 98 2.83 -0.79 1.85
CA VAL A 98 2.32 -2.08 2.34
C VAL A 98 2.18 -3.08 1.19
N ALA A 99 1.56 -2.71 0.07
CA ALA A 99 1.37 -3.62 -1.06
C ALA A 99 2.70 -4.13 -1.65
N GLU A 100 3.73 -3.30 -1.72
CA GLU A 100 5.07 -3.70 -2.18
C GLU A 100 5.77 -4.57 -1.14
N LYS A 101 5.81 -4.13 0.13
CA LYS A 101 6.44 -4.86 1.25
C LYS A 101 5.92 -6.29 1.37
N TYR A 102 4.61 -6.45 1.22
CA TYR A 102 3.93 -7.75 1.30
C TYR A 102 3.78 -8.42 -0.07
N GLN A 103 4.48 -7.98 -1.11
CA GLN A 103 4.52 -8.62 -2.43
C GLN A 103 3.11 -8.90 -3.02
N SER A 104 2.23 -7.91 -2.94
CA SER A 104 0.80 -8.04 -3.27
C SER A 104 0.32 -6.97 -4.28
N VAL A 105 1.26 -6.31 -4.96
CA VAL A 105 0.98 -5.26 -5.97
C VAL A 105 -0.04 -5.72 -7.02
N GLN A 106 0.09 -6.95 -7.52
CA GLN A 106 -0.83 -7.52 -8.52
C GLN A 106 -2.26 -7.66 -7.98
N SER A 107 -2.42 -8.10 -6.73
CA SER A 107 -3.74 -8.32 -6.12
C SER A 107 -4.49 -7.02 -5.84
N VAL A 108 -3.78 -5.91 -5.66
CA VAL A 108 -4.39 -4.58 -5.45
C VAL A 108 -4.40 -3.70 -6.71
N THR A 109 -3.90 -4.20 -7.85
CA THR A 109 -3.68 -3.41 -9.07
C THR A 109 -4.93 -2.67 -9.55
N PHE A 110 -6.10 -3.31 -9.49
CA PHE A 110 -7.33 -2.68 -9.99
C PHE A 110 -7.70 -1.44 -9.17
N ILE A 111 -7.72 -1.57 -7.83
CA ILE A 111 -8.09 -0.45 -6.99
C ILE A 111 -7.00 0.62 -6.99
N SER A 112 -5.74 0.22 -6.96
CA SER A 112 -4.62 1.16 -6.89
C SER A 112 -4.53 2.04 -8.14
N LYS A 113 -4.81 1.48 -9.32
CA LYS A 113 -4.94 2.25 -10.58
C LYS A 113 -6.14 3.19 -10.57
N HIS A 114 -7.29 2.73 -10.06
CA HIS A 114 -8.48 3.57 -9.98
C HIS A 114 -8.22 4.81 -9.11
N TRP A 115 -7.63 4.59 -7.94
CA TRP A 115 -7.21 5.66 -7.03
C TRP A 115 -6.11 6.55 -7.61
N GLY A 116 -5.08 5.97 -8.22
CA GLY A 116 -4.01 6.71 -8.87
C GLY A 116 -4.53 7.67 -9.95
N GLN A 117 -5.49 7.23 -10.76
CA GLN A 117 -6.15 8.07 -11.75
C GLN A 117 -6.97 9.19 -11.09
N GLN A 118 -7.76 8.90 -10.05
CA GLN A 118 -8.53 9.92 -9.33
C GLN A 118 -7.63 11.01 -8.75
N LEU A 119 -6.55 10.60 -8.08
CA LEU A 119 -5.59 11.51 -7.48
C LEU A 119 -4.80 12.29 -8.55
N CYS A 120 -4.48 11.66 -9.68
CA CYS A 120 -3.83 12.35 -10.81
C CYS A 120 -4.73 13.43 -11.43
N THR A 121 -6.03 13.14 -11.64
CA THR A 121 -6.98 14.13 -12.15
C THR A 121 -7.13 15.27 -11.15
N SER A 122 -7.32 14.95 -9.86
CA SER A 122 -7.39 15.97 -8.82
C SER A 122 -6.12 16.83 -8.80
N ALA A 123 -4.95 16.21 -8.89
CA ALA A 123 -3.64 16.85 -8.93
C ALA A 123 -3.51 17.90 -10.05
N GLN A 124 -4.20 17.70 -11.18
CA GLN A 124 -4.19 18.60 -12.34
C GLN A 124 -5.20 19.76 -12.21
N GLU A 125 -6.24 19.61 -11.40
CA GLU A 125 -7.36 20.56 -11.30
C GLU A 125 -7.24 21.56 -10.14
N GLY A 126 -6.28 21.41 -9.23
CA GLY A 126 -6.24 22.16 -7.96
C GLY A 126 -4.86 22.55 -7.43
N SER A 127 -4.85 23.12 -6.21
CA SER A 127 -3.66 23.56 -5.48
C SER A 127 -3.08 22.43 -4.63
N HIS A 128 -2.22 21.60 -5.22
CA HIS A 128 -1.53 20.51 -4.52
C HIS A 128 -0.11 20.92 -4.13
N THR A 129 0.36 20.40 -3.00
CA THR A 129 1.72 20.66 -2.56
C THR A 129 2.71 19.81 -3.35
N GLY A 130 3.98 20.23 -3.38
CA GLY A 130 5.04 19.40 -3.97
C GLY A 130 5.16 18.03 -3.31
N SER A 131 4.85 17.91 -2.01
CA SER A 131 4.83 16.63 -1.29
C SER A 131 3.71 15.71 -1.76
N ASP A 132 2.52 16.25 -2.05
CA ASP A 132 1.39 15.44 -2.54
C ASP A 132 1.73 14.77 -3.88
N LEU A 133 2.30 15.55 -4.81
CA LEU A 133 2.73 15.03 -6.12
C LEU A 133 3.83 13.97 -5.98
N VAL A 134 4.77 14.16 -5.05
CA VAL A 134 5.83 13.21 -4.74
C VAL A 134 5.26 11.91 -4.16
N ASN A 135 4.24 11.99 -3.29
CA ASN A 135 3.59 10.82 -2.71
C ASN A 135 2.85 10.01 -3.77
N ILE A 136 2.05 10.65 -4.63
CA ILE A 136 1.34 9.93 -5.71
C ILE A 136 2.33 9.32 -6.70
N LEU A 137 3.40 10.06 -7.04
CA LEU A 137 4.44 9.55 -7.94
C LEU A 137 5.15 8.32 -7.36
N SER A 138 5.48 8.36 -6.07
CA SER A 138 6.11 7.23 -5.36
C SER A 138 5.19 6.03 -5.29
N ALA A 139 3.92 6.25 -4.94
CA ALA A 139 2.91 5.21 -4.92
C ALA A 139 2.74 4.58 -6.29
N ALA A 140 2.66 5.38 -7.37
CA ALA A 140 2.58 4.89 -8.74
C ALA A 140 3.82 4.06 -9.14
N TYR A 141 5.00 4.41 -8.64
CA TYR A 141 6.22 3.63 -8.85
C TYR A 141 6.15 2.26 -8.13
N LEU A 142 5.85 2.26 -6.83
CA LEU A 142 5.74 1.05 -6.01
C LEU A 142 4.63 0.10 -6.50
N LEU A 143 3.54 0.66 -7.01
CA LEU A 143 2.40 -0.09 -7.54
C LEU A 143 2.54 -0.46 -9.02
N GLU A 144 3.69 -0.20 -9.63
CA GLU A 144 3.96 -0.47 -11.05
C GLU A 144 2.93 0.18 -12.02
N ASP A 145 2.34 1.30 -11.62
CA ASP A 145 1.39 2.07 -12.44
C ASP A 145 2.12 3.06 -13.34
N ALA A 146 2.67 2.53 -14.42
CA ALA A 146 3.37 3.31 -15.44
C ALA A 146 2.51 4.42 -16.06
N ILE A 147 1.18 4.29 -16.08
CA ILE A 147 0.30 5.30 -16.69
C ILE A 147 0.24 6.52 -15.78
N THR A 148 -0.13 6.32 -14.51
CA THR A 148 -0.19 7.40 -13.51
C THR A 148 1.17 8.06 -13.33
N PHE A 149 2.25 7.27 -13.25
CA PHE A 149 3.62 7.78 -13.15
C PHE A 149 3.99 8.69 -14.33
N ARG A 150 3.73 8.26 -15.56
CA ARG A 150 4.04 9.04 -16.78
C ARG A 150 3.17 10.30 -16.89
N SER A 151 1.92 10.25 -16.44
CA SER A 151 1.03 11.40 -16.48
C SER A 151 1.49 12.49 -15.50
N LEU A 152 1.85 12.11 -14.27
CA LEU A 152 2.30 13.05 -13.24
C LEU A 152 3.68 13.64 -13.54
N THR A 153 4.62 12.84 -14.05
CA THR A 153 5.95 13.35 -14.42
C THR A 153 5.90 14.42 -15.52
N LYS A 154 4.87 14.39 -16.39
CA LYS A 154 4.65 15.45 -17.40
C LYS A 154 4.06 16.73 -16.81
N SER A 155 3.28 16.64 -15.73
CA SER A 155 2.61 17.79 -15.11
C SER A 155 3.46 18.49 -14.05
N ILE A 156 4.49 17.83 -13.51
CA ILE A 156 5.42 18.43 -12.55
C ILE A 156 6.43 19.32 -13.29
N PRO A 157 6.47 20.64 -13.05
CA PRO A 157 7.55 21.48 -13.55
C PRO A 157 8.89 20.98 -13.00
N LEU A 158 9.89 20.80 -13.87
CA LEU A 158 11.23 20.31 -13.52
C LEU A 158 11.93 21.09 -12.38
N HIS A 159 11.46 22.29 -12.05
CA HIS A 159 12.01 23.16 -11.01
C HIS A 159 11.35 23.05 -9.62
N THR A 160 10.20 22.39 -9.47
CA THR A 160 9.48 22.26 -8.18
C THR A 160 9.71 20.92 -7.48
N ALA A 161 10.20 19.90 -8.18
CA ALA A 161 10.42 18.58 -7.60
C ALA A 161 11.77 18.50 -6.86
N ARG A 162 11.75 18.71 -5.55
CA ARG A 162 12.83 18.19 -4.68
C ARG A 162 12.62 16.69 -4.51
N PHE A 163 13.13 15.91 -5.46
CA PHE A 163 13.12 14.44 -5.41
C PHE A 163 13.93 13.87 -4.22
N SER A 164 14.71 14.69 -3.50
CA SER A 164 15.34 14.31 -2.23
C SER A 164 14.32 13.82 -1.20
N SER A 165 13.07 14.27 -1.30
CA SER A 165 11.99 13.81 -0.44
C SER A 165 11.63 12.36 -0.70
N LEU A 166 11.80 11.79 -1.90
CA LEU A 166 11.35 10.41 -2.21
C LEU A 166 11.92 9.33 -1.27
N ARG A 167 13.11 9.57 -0.68
CA ARG A 167 13.76 8.61 0.23
C ARG A 167 13.02 8.36 1.54
N HIS A 168 12.09 9.24 1.95
CA HIS A 168 11.29 8.97 3.15
C HIS A 168 10.26 7.85 2.93
N LEU A 169 9.88 7.59 1.68
CA LEU A 169 8.90 6.56 1.31
C LEU A 169 9.57 5.23 0.94
N ASP A 170 10.72 5.28 0.26
CA ASP A 170 11.53 4.09 0.01
C ASP A 170 13.02 4.45 -0.11
N PRO A 171 13.89 3.96 0.80
CA PRO A 171 15.32 4.22 0.76
C PRO A 171 16.05 3.61 -0.45
N ARG A 172 15.41 2.72 -1.22
CA ARG A 172 15.94 2.09 -2.45
C ARG A 172 15.81 2.97 -3.69
N ILE A 173 15.11 4.11 -3.62
CA ILE A 173 14.94 5.03 -4.76
C ILE A 173 16.31 5.66 -5.14
N PRO A 174 16.80 5.51 -6.40
CA PRO A 174 18.14 5.97 -6.79
C PRO A 174 18.33 7.50 -6.73
N GLU A 175 19.50 7.95 -6.25
CA GLU A 175 19.87 9.38 -6.18
C GLU A 175 19.82 10.09 -7.55
N GLY A 176 20.01 9.34 -8.64
CA GLY A 176 20.07 9.86 -10.02
C GLY A 176 18.75 10.38 -10.60
N MET A 177 17.61 10.19 -9.93
CA MET A 177 16.36 10.86 -10.31
C MET A 177 16.34 12.35 -9.90
N THR A 178 17.34 12.80 -9.12
CA THR A 178 17.57 14.22 -8.78
C THR A 178 18.29 14.90 -9.95
N GLY A 179 17.55 15.29 -10.98
CA GLY A 179 18.11 15.94 -12.16
C GLY A 179 18.90 17.21 -11.84
N LYS A 180 20.22 17.11 -11.67
CA LYS A 180 21.18 18.17 -12.03
C LYS A 180 21.72 17.83 -13.42
N ARG A 181 20.98 18.19 -14.47
CA ARG A 181 21.64 18.40 -15.77
C ARG A 181 22.45 19.69 -15.65
N ARG A 182 23.75 19.53 -15.39
CA ARG A 182 24.74 20.58 -15.67
C ARG A 182 24.76 20.76 -17.18
N TRP A 183 24.27 21.90 -17.65
CA TRP A 183 24.59 22.39 -18.98
C TRP A 183 26.06 22.84 -18.95
N HIS A 184 26.88 22.23 -19.80
CA HIS A 184 28.15 22.77 -20.27
C HIS A 184 28.01 23.01 -21.77
#